data_AF-A0A3M9XSN8-F1
#
_entry.id   AF-A0A3M9XSN8-F1
#
_cell.length_a   1.000
_cell.length_b   1.000
_cell.length_c   1.000
_cell.angle_alpha   90.00
_cell.angle_beta   90.00
_cell.angle_gamma   90.00
#
_symmetry.space_group_name_H-M   'P 1'
#
loop_
_entity.id
_entity.type
_entity.pdbx_description
1 polymer ?
#
loop_
_entity_poly.entity_id
_entity_poly.type
_entity_poly.pdbx_seq_one_letter_code
_entity_poly.pdbx_strand_id
1 'polypeptide(L)'
;MSKHMTYVKAKELLDGARAKALRLATAESCTGGLVAAALTEIPGSSDVFDRGFVTYSNAAKCDMLGVADALLKAHGAVSAEVARAMALGAIEHSLVDVAVAVTGVAGPGGGTPEKPVGLVHFACARRDGGVDHVVRRYGPLSRAEIRAASVTQALDMMIDAVDAAQRRP
;
A
#
# COMPACT_ATOMS: atom_id res chain seq x y z
N MET A 1 -5.62 9.43 15.24
CA MET A 1 -4.51 8.47 15.40
C MET A 1 -3.21 9.26 15.56
N SER A 2 -2.42 9.01 16.61
CA SER A 2 -1.24 9.86 16.90
C SER A 2 -0.11 9.58 15.91
N LYS A 3 0.53 10.64 15.40
CA LYS A 3 1.76 10.57 14.57
C LYS A 3 2.82 9.63 15.17
N HIS A 4 2.86 9.55 16.51
CA HIS A 4 3.76 8.67 17.23
C HIS A 4 3.57 7.18 16.89
N MET A 5 2.33 6.70 16.78
CA MET A 5 2.06 5.28 16.49
C MET A 5 2.51 4.91 15.06
N THR A 6 2.26 5.78 14.08
CA THR A 6 2.73 5.59 12.71
C THR A 6 4.26 5.54 12.65
N TYR A 7 4.94 6.43 13.37
CA TYR A 7 6.40 6.42 13.46
C TYR A 7 6.95 5.12 14.05
N VAL A 8 6.37 4.63 15.16
CA VAL A 8 6.78 3.38 15.79
C VAL A 8 6.66 2.19 14.82
N LYS A 9 5.52 2.08 14.11
CA LYS A 9 5.31 1.01 13.12
C LYS A 9 6.22 1.10 11.90
N ALA A 10 6.45 2.30 11.38
CA ALA A 10 7.38 2.50 10.28
C ALA A 10 8.81 2.09 10.68
N LYS A 11 9.22 2.43 11.91
CA LYS A 11 10.52 2.02 12.44
C LYS A 11 10.62 0.50 12.59
N GLU A 12 9.62 -0.13 13.19
CA GLU A 12 9.54 -1.60 13.36
C GLU A 12 9.67 -2.33 12.00
N LEU A 13 8.88 -1.90 11.02
CA LEU A 13 8.93 -2.43 9.66
C LEU A 13 10.33 -2.33 9.04
N LEU A 14 10.95 -1.15 9.10
CA LEU A 14 12.27 -0.94 8.52
C LEU A 14 13.35 -1.76 9.23
N ASP A 15 13.27 -1.90 10.55
CA ASP A 15 14.19 -2.73 11.32
C ASP A 15 14.06 -4.22 10.96
N GLY A 16 12.83 -4.73 10.84
CA GLY A 16 12.56 -6.11 10.43
C GLY A 16 13.04 -6.40 9.01
N ALA A 17 12.76 -5.50 8.06
CA ALA A 17 13.21 -5.64 6.69
C ALA A 17 14.75 -5.60 6.59
N ARG A 18 15.40 -4.68 7.32
CA ARG A 18 16.87 -4.59 7.40
C ARG A 18 17.50 -5.88 7.93
N ALA A 19 16.95 -6.44 9.01
CA ALA A 19 17.46 -7.67 9.61
C ALA A 19 17.43 -8.87 8.64
N LYS A 20 16.49 -8.85 7.68
CA LYS A 20 16.34 -9.88 6.64
C LYS A 20 16.93 -9.49 5.28
N ALA A 21 17.54 -8.32 5.17
CA ALA A 21 18.04 -7.73 3.92
C ALA A 21 16.96 -7.64 2.81
N LEU A 22 15.73 -7.31 3.20
CA LEU A 22 14.59 -7.14 2.29
C LEU A 22 14.43 -5.68 1.88
N ARG A 23 14.07 -5.45 0.62
CA ARG A 23 13.74 -4.13 0.07
C ARG A 23 12.23 -3.93 0.00
N LEU A 24 11.80 -2.68 0.15
CA LEU A 24 10.39 -2.29 0.24
C LEU A 24 9.98 -1.30 -0.85
N ALA A 25 8.75 -1.40 -1.34
CA ALA A 25 8.11 -0.37 -2.17
C ALA A 25 6.64 -0.14 -1.79
N THR A 26 6.07 0.99 -2.21
CA THR A 26 4.64 1.31 -2.02
C THR A 26 3.95 1.65 -3.33
N ALA A 27 2.67 1.31 -3.48
CA ALA A 27 1.79 1.74 -4.56
C ALA A 27 0.55 2.42 -3.97
N GLU A 28 0.45 3.73 -4.12
CA GLU A 28 -0.48 4.56 -3.38
C GLU A 28 -1.45 5.31 -4.29
N SER A 29 -2.75 5.11 -4.09
CA SER A 29 -3.80 5.94 -4.67
C SER A 29 -4.34 6.90 -3.61
N CYS A 30 -5.31 6.49 -2.80
CA CYS A 30 -6.03 7.41 -1.89
C CYS A 30 -5.17 8.02 -0.76
N THR A 31 -4.08 7.36 -0.38
CA THR A 31 -3.11 7.88 0.60
C THR A 31 -2.16 8.91 0.00
N GLY A 32 -1.98 8.95 -1.33
CA GLY A 32 -1.24 10.00 -2.03
C GLY A 32 0.21 10.18 -1.55
N GLY A 33 0.93 9.08 -1.31
CA GLY A 33 2.34 9.11 -0.89
C GLY A 33 2.56 9.13 0.62
N LEU A 34 1.51 9.06 1.44
CA LEU A 34 1.63 9.12 2.90
C LEU A 34 2.24 7.85 3.51
N VAL A 35 2.15 6.69 2.86
CA VAL A 35 2.85 5.48 3.32
C VAL A 35 4.34 5.65 3.09
N ALA A 36 4.74 6.06 1.88
CA ALA A 36 6.12 6.38 1.56
C ALA A 36 6.68 7.46 2.51
N ALA A 37 5.92 8.54 2.74
CA ALA A 37 6.30 9.58 3.68
C ALA A 37 6.58 9.02 5.08
N ALA A 38 5.69 8.17 5.61
CA ALA A 38 5.87 7.56 6.92
C ALA A 38 7.14 6.71 7.03
N LEU A 39 7.50 5.98 5.97
CA LEU A 39 8.76 5.22 5.91
C LEU A 39 9.97 6.15 5.87
N THR A 40 9.91 7.21 5.05
CA THR A 40 11.04 8.14 4.87
C THR A 40 11.27 9.09 6.03
N GLU A 41 10.31 9.22 6.95
CA GLU A 41 10.52 9.94 8.22
C GLU A 41 11.52 9.24 9.15
N ILE A 42 11.79 7.95 8.95
CA ILE A 42 12.75 7.19 9.76
C ILE A 42 14.17 7.40 9.22
N PRO A 43 15.13 7.91 10.03
CA PRO A 43 16.52 8.01 9.62
C PRO A 43 17.08 6.65 9.19
N GLY A 44 17.81 6.64 8.07
CA GLY A 44 18.39 5.42 7.50
C GLY A 44 17.45 4.62 6.60
N SER A 45 16.18 5.02 6.44
CA SER A 45 15.17 4.34 5.59
C SER A 45 15.64 4.01 4.16
N SER A 46 16.61 4.74 3.61
CA SER A 46 17.21 4.50 2.29
C SER A 46 17.91 3.14 2.14
N ASP A 47 18.25 2.46 3.23
CA ASP A 47 18.87 1.12 3.17
C ASP A 47 17.87 0.01 2.82
N VAL A 48 16.57 0.28 2.98
CA VAL A 48 15.49 -0.69 2.84
C VAL A 48 14.42 -0.22 1.85
N PHE A 49 13.99 1.04 1.93
CA PHE A 49 12.94 1.59 1.08
C PHE A 49 13.50 2.03 -0.27
N ASP A 50 13.05 1.40 -1.36
CA ASP A 50 13.53 1.69 -2.72
C ASP A 50 12.74 2.83 -3.38
N ARG A 51 11.42 2.71 -3.49
CA ARG A 51 10.57 3.72 -4.14
C ARG A 51 9.10 3.62 -3.74
N GLY A 52 8.36 4.69 -4.03
CA GLY A 52 6.90 4.72 -4.01
C GLY A 52 6.32 5.10 -5.36
N PHE A 53 5.20 4.47 -5.72
CA PHE A 53 4.40 4.78 -6.91
C PHE A 53 3.12 5.48 -6.46
N VAL A 54 2.95 6.76 -6.77
CA VAL A 54 1.67 7.45 -6.54
C VAL A 54 0.81 7.39 -7.80
N THR A 55 -0.16 6.48 -7.84
CA THR A 55 -0.96 6.14 -9.02
C THR A 55 -2.42 6.56 -8.87
N TYR A 56 -2.65 7.86 -8.65
CA TYR A 56 -3.98 8.39 -8.32
C TYR A 56 -5.02 8.18 -9.44
N SER A 57 -4.61 8.30 -10.71
CA SER A 57 -5.47 8.08 -11.87
C SER A 57 -5.47 6.61 -12.32
N ASN A 58 -6.49 6.21 -13.09
CA ASN A 58 -6.51 4.88 -13.73
C ASN A 58 -5.36 4.74 -14.72
N ALA A 59 -5.08 5.77 -15.52
CA ALA A 59 -3.95 5.78 -16.45
C ALA A 59 -2.62 5.55 -15.72
N ALA A 60 -2.39 6.20 -14.58
CA ALA A 60 -1.16 5.98 -13.81
C ALA A 60 -1.05 4.54 -13.26
N LYS A 61 -2.17 3.90 -12.90
CA LYS A 61 -2.17 2.48 -12.51
C LYS A 61 -1.75 1.58 -13.67
N CYS A 62 -2.23 1.88 -14.89
CA CYS A 62 -1.81 1.15 -16.10
C CYS A 62 -0.33 1.41 -16.41
N ASP A 63 0.06 2.68 -16.52
CA ASP A 63 1.37 3.08 -17.04
C ASP A 63 2.53 2.73 -16.09
N MET A 64 2.33 2.90 -14.78
CA MET A 64 3.40 2.74 -13.79
C MET A 64 3.44 1.35 -13.15
N LEU A 65 2.30 0.65 -13.12
CA LEU A 65 2.14 -0.62 -12.40
C LEU A 65 1.62 -1.75 -13.30
N GLY A 66 1.43 -1.53 -14.60
CA GLY A 66 0.97 -2.57 -15.52
C GLY A 66 -0.46 -3.07 -15.25
N VAL A 67 -1.26 -2.34 -14.46
CA VAL A 67 -2.63 -2.76 -14.16
C VAL A 67 -3.44 -2.78 -15.46
N ALA A 68 -3.96 -3.95 -15.83
CA ALA A 68 -4.72 -4.10 -17.06
C ALA A 68 -5.97 -3.20 -17.07
N ASP A 69 -6.15 -2.43 -18.14
CA ASP A 69 -7.32 -1.56 -18.33
C ASP A 69 -8.65 -2.34 -18.26
N ALA A 70 -8.66 -3.58 -18.75
CA ALA A 70 -9.82 -4.47 -18.65
C ALA A 70 -10.23 -4.73 -17.17
N LEU A 71 -9.27 -4.83 -16.25
CA LEU A 71 -9.53 -5.03 -14.83
C LEU A 71 -10.17 -3.79 -14.19
N LEU A 72 -9.67 -2.60 -14.57
CA LEU A 72 -10.22 -1.32 -14.14
C LEU A 72 -11.65 -1.12 -14.65
N LYS A 73 -11.94 -1.52 -15.89
CA LYS A 73 -13.29 -1.46 -16.47
C LYS A 73 -14.26 -2.44 -15.79
N ALA A 74 -13.83 -3.67 -15.53
CA ALA A 74 -14.68 -4.70 -14.96
C ALA A 74 -14.96 -4.50 -13.45
N HIS A 75 -13.94 -4.16 -12.67
CA HIS A 75 -14.04 -4.12 -11.20
C HIS A 75 -14.02 -2.71 -10.62
N GLY A 76 -13.57 -1.71 -11.40
CA GLY A 76 -13.32 -0.35 -10.92
C GLY A 76 -12.04 -0.23 -10.08
N ALA A 77 -11.50 0.99 -9.98
CA ALA A 77 -10.22 1.26 -9.32
C ALA A 77 -10.17 0.88 -7.83
N VAL A 78 -11.31 0.95 -7.14
CA VAL A 78 -11.46 0.54 -5.73
C VAL A 78 -12.07 -0.86 -5.71
N SER A 79 -11.21 -1.87 -5.71
CA SER A 79 -11.55 -3.30 -5.74
C SER A 79 -10.38 -4.13 -5.22
N ALA A 80 -10.64 -5.41 -4.90
CA ALA A 80 -9.59 -6.31 -4.41
C ALA A 80 -8.62 -6.68 -5.55
N GLU A 81 -9.15 -6.86 -6.74
CA GLU A 81 -8.45 -7.23 -7.95
C GLU A 81 -7.44 -6.14 -8.35
N VAL A 82 -7.87 -4.88 -8.37
CA VAL A 82 -6.98 -3.75 -8.67
C VAL A 82 -5.94 -3.56 -7.57
N ALA A 83 -6.29 -3.74 -6.29
CA ALA A 83 -5.31 -3.66 -5.20
C ALA A 83 -4.21 -4.72 -5.36
N ARG A 84 -4.57 -5.98 -5.65
CA ARG A 84 -3.62 -7.08 -5.88
C ARG A 84 -2.75 -6.81 -7.10
N ALA A 85 -3.35 -6.38 -8.22
CA ALA A 85 -2.61 -6.03 -9.43
C ALA A 85 -1.62 -4.87 -9.20
N MET A 86 -2.02 -3.85 -8.44
CA MET A 86 -1.12 -2.75 -8.07
C MET A 86 0.07 -3.24 -7.21
N ALA A 87 -0.15 -4.14 -6.26
CA ALA A 87 0.92 -4.66 -5.40
C ALA A 87 1.91 -5.53 -6.19
N LEU A 88 1.39 -6.40 -7.07
CA LEU A 88 2.20 -7.23 -7.96
C LEU A 88 3.00 -6.37 -8.95
N GLY A 89 2.35 -5.39 -9.60
CA GLY A 89 3.03 -4.45 -10.47
C GLY A 89 4.13 -3.67 -9.76
N ALA A 90 3.91 -3.29 -8.49
CA ALA A 90 4.95 -2.64 -7.70
C ALA A 90 6.17 -3.55 -7.49
N ILE A 91 5.99 -4.85 -7.22
CA ILE A 91 7.10 -5.83 -7.16
C ILE A 91 7.81 -5.93 -8.51
N GLU A 92 7.07 -6.05 -9.61
CA GLU A 92 7.62 -6.23 -10.95
C GLU A 92 8.42 -5.01 -11.43
N HIS A 93 7.94 -3.80 -11.15
CA HIS A 93 8.54 -2.55 -11.62
C HIS A 93 9.59 -1.92 -10.69
N SER A 94 9.74 -2.42 -9.46
CA SER A 94 10.79 -1.96 -8.52
C SER A 94 11.82 -3.03 -8.18
N LEU A 95 11.50 -4.29 -8.47
CA LEU A 95 12.32 -5.45 -8.13
C LEU A 95 12.60 -5.62 -6.62
N VAL A 96 11.72 -5.07 -5.76
CA VAL A 96 11.81 -5.23 -4.29
C VAL A 96 11.24 -6.56 -3.80
N ASP A 97 11.41 -6.85 -2.51
CA ASP A 97 10.96 -8.09 -1.90
C ASP A 97 9.52 -8.02 -1.37
N VAL A 98 9.11 -6.86 -0.87
CA VAL A 98 7.76 -6.62 -0.34
C VAL A 98 7.22 -5.29 -0.87
N ALA A 99 5.97 -5.31 -1.36
CA ALA A 99 5.29 -4.10 -1.80
C ALA A 99 3.84 -4.07 -1.33
N VAL A 100 3.39 -2.92 -0.83
CA VAL A 100 1.99 -2.70 -0.45
C VAL A 100 1.30 -1.78 -1.45
N ALA A 101 0.04 -2.09 -1.77
CA ALA A 101 -0.83 -1.26 -2.58
C ALA A 101 -2.06 -0.81 -1.80
N VAL A 102 -2.47 0.45 -2.01
CA VAL A 102 -3.64 1.06 -1.37
C VAL A 102 -4.52 1.77 -2.39
N THR A 103 -5.77 1.34 -2.52
CA THR A 103 -6.79 1.98 -3.37
C THR A 103 -8.14 2.09 -2.65
N GLY A 104 -8.74 3.28 -2.66
CA GLY A 104 -9.92 3.55 -1.83
C GLY A 104 -10.59 4.89 -2.09
N VAL A 105 -11.71 5.11 -1.40
CA VAL A 105 -12.51 6.34 -1.45
C VAL A 105 -12.32 7.13 -0.15
N ALA A 106 -11.39 8.09 -0.14
CA ALA A 106 -11.14 8.89 1.05
C ALA A 106 -12.16 10.02 1.29
N GLY A 107 -13.05 10.32 0.34
CA GLY A 107 -14.06 11.38 0.51
C GLY A 107 -13.51 12.81 0.38
N PRO A 108 -14.35 13.84 0.63
CA PRO A 108 -15.75 13.71 1.06
C PRO A 108 -16.70 13.26 -0.07
N GLY A 109 -16.33 13.44 -1.34
CA GLY A 109 -17.08 12.94 -2.50
C GLY A 109 -16.54 11.62 -3.06
N GLY A 110 -17.16 11.15 -4.15
CA GLY A 110 -16.71 9.98 -4.93
C GLY A 110 -17.17 8.62 -4.40
N GLY A 111 -18.01 8.60 -3.36
CA GLY A 111 -18.66 7.38 -2.89
C GLY A 111 -19.93 7.06 -3.68
N THR A 112 -20.20 5.78 -3.86
CA THR A 112 -21.50 5.23 -4.33
C THR A 112 -22.10 4.33 -3.25
N PRO A 113 -23.37 3.89 -3.34
CA PRO A 113 -23.92 2.90 -2.41
C PRO A 113 -23.07 1.62 -2.29
N GLU A 114 -22.51 1.15 -3.41
CA GLU A 114 -21.67 -0.05 -3.47
C GLU A 114 -20.25 0.22 -2.96
N LYS A 115 -19.73 1.42 -3.25
CA LYS A 115 -18.36 1.86 -2.91
C LYS A 115 -18.41 3.16 -2.08
N PRO A 116 -18.84 3.09 -0.82
CA PRO A 116 -19.02 4.28 0.00
C PRO A 116 -17.68 4.93 0.35
N VAL A 117 -17.74 6.20 0.75
CA VAL A 117 -16.61 6.87 1.40
C VAL A 117 -16.15 6.02 2.60
N GLY A 118 -14.83 5.88 2.74
CA GLY A 118 -14.20 5.04 3.76
C GLY A 118 -13.96 3.60 3.33
N LEU A 119 -14.42 3.17 2.13
CA LEU A 119 -14.01 1.89 1.56
C LEU A 119 -12.56 1.99 1.05
N VAL A 120 -11.68 1.12 1.55
CA VAL A 120 -10.29 1.01 1.12
C VAL A 120 -9.91 -0.46 0.99
N HIS A 121 -9.30 -0.81 -0.15
CA HIS A 121 -8.69 -2.09 -0.42
C HIS A 121 -7.16 -1.96 -0.34
N PHE A 122 -6.55 -2.95 0.30
CA PHE A 122 -5.13 -3.07 0.52
C PHE A 122 -4.67 -4.42 0.00
N ALA A 123 -3.51 -4.46 -0.64
CA ALA A 123 -2.83 -5.72 -0.91
C ALA A 123 -1.35 -5.60 -0.58
N CYS A 124 -0.74 -6.65 -0.06
CA CYS A 124 0.70 -6.70 0.15
C CYS A 124 1.26 -7.94 -0.54
N ALA A 125 2.13 -7.71 -1.51
CA ALA A 125 2.76 -8.76 -2.30
C ALA A 125 4.20 -8.97 -1.81
N ARG A 126 4.62 -10.24 -1.86
CA ARG A 126 5.98 -10.69 -1.61
C ARG A 126 6.55 -11.29 -2.89
N ARG A 127 7.85 -11.08 -3.14
CA ARG A 127 8.60 -11.65 -4.28
C ARG A 127 8.63 -13.18 -4.27
N ASP A 128 8.37 -13.81 -3.14
CA ASP A 128 8.24 -15.26 -3.00
C ASP A 128 6.88 -15.83 -3.46
N GLY A 129 5.97 -14.97 -3.92
CA GLY A 129 4.67 -15.35 -4.47
C GLY A 129 3.49 -15.14 -3.53
N GLY A 130 3.73 -14.80 -2.25
CA GLY A 130 2.66 -14.46 -1.32
C GLY A 130 1.95 -13.14 -1.68
N VAL A 131 0.61 -13.12 -1.67
CA VAL A 131 -0.17 -11.87 -1.83
C VAL A 131 -1.35 -11.87 -0.88
N ASP A 132 -1.24 -11.07 0.17
CA ASP A 132 -2.29 -10.86 1.16
C ASP A 132 -3.18 -9.69 0.77
N HIS A 133 -4.47 -9.76 1.11
CA HIS A 133 -5.45 -8.71 0.82
C HIS A 133 -6.30 -8.42 2.04
N VAL A 134 -6.57 -7.13 2.26
CA VAL A 134 -7.45 -6.66 3.31
C VAL A 134 -8.41 -5.63 2.72
N VAL A 135 -9.66 -5.66 3.18
CA VAL A 135 -10.64 -4.60 2.94
C VAL A 135 -11.04 -3.95 4.26
N ARG A 136 -11.17 -2.63 4.25
CA ARG A 136 -11.68 -1.84 5.37
C ARG A 136 -12.81 -0.94 4.90
N ARG A 137 -13.80 -0.78 5.79
CA ARG A 137 -14.89 0.18 5.68
C ARG A 137 -14.83 1.06 6.91
N TYR A 138 -14.15 2.20 6.81
CA TYR A 138 -13.88 3.07 7.95
C TYR A 138 -15.10 3.88 8.42
N GLY A 139 -16.21 3.86 7.68
CA GLY A 139 -17.42 4.60 8.05
C GLY A 139 -17.26 6.11 7.88
N PRO A 140 -17.99 6.94 8.65
CA PRO A 140 -18.10 8.39 8.45
C PRO A 140 -16.90 9.18 9.00
N LEU A 141 -15.68 8.66 8.82
CA LEU A 141 -14.46 9.40 9.13
C LEU A 141 -14.17 10.46 8.09
N SER A 142 -13.46 11.51 8.48
CA SER A 142 -12.96 12.53 7.55
C SER A 142 -11.92 11.97 6.57
N ARG A 143 -11.68 12.70 5.48
CA ARG A 143 -10.64 12.36 4.50
C ARG A 143 -9.25 12.17 5.13
N ALA A 144 -8.90 13.01 6.09
CA ALA A 144 -7.62 12.93 6.79
C ALA A 144 -7.54 11.68 7.67
N GLU A 145 -8.62 11.35 8.38
CA GLU A 145 -8.70 10.17 9.24
C GLU A 145 -8.67 8.87 8.46
N ILE A 146 -9.41 8.78 7.34
CA ILE A 146 -9.38 7.61 6.44
C ILE A 146 -7.96 7.38 5.91
N ARG A 147 -7.29 8.45 5.46
CA ARG A 147 -5.92 8.35 4.96
C ARG A 147 -4.94 7.93 6.06
N ALA A 148 -5.04 8.51 7.26
CA ALA A 148 -4.20 8.13 8.39
C ALA A 148 -4.39 6.67 8.81
N ALA A 149 -5.64 6.21 8.92
CA ALA A 149 -5.96 4.82 9.24
C ALA A 149 -5.48 3.85 8.13
N SER A 150 -5.54 4.28 6.88
CA SER A 150 -5.02 3.51 5.74
C SER A 150 -3.50 3.36 5.78
N VAL A 151 -2.77 4.40 6.19
CA VAL A 151 -1.32 4.30 6.37
C VAL A 151 -0.98 3.27 7.45
N THR A 152 -1.65 3.30 8.59
CA THR A 152 -1.40 2.30 9.65
C THR A 152 -1.71 0.88 9.18
N GLN A 153 -2.85 0.66 8.51
CA GLN A 153 -3.20 -0.66 7.98
C GLN A 153 -2.17 -1.16 6.94
N ALA A 154 -1.63 -0.27 6.11
CA ALA A 154 -0.61 -0.63 5.13
C ALA A 154 0.72 -1.03 5.82
N LEU A 155 1.14 -0.28 6.85
CA LEU A 155 2.34 -0.62 7.64
C LEU A 155 2.17 -1.98 8.35
N ASP A 156 1.00 -2.24 8.94
CA ASP A 156 0.70 -3.53 9.58
C ASP A 156 0.86 -4.70 8.60
N MET A 157 0.27 -4.59 7.40
CA MET A 157 0.39 -5.64 6.38
C MET A 157 1.83 -5.84 5.90
N MET A 158 2.62 -4.77 5.82
CA MET A 158 4.02 -4.87 5.44
C MET A 158 4.87 -5.53 6.53
N ILE A 159 4.58 -5.29 7.80
CA ILE A 159 5.24 -5.96 8.93
C ILE A 159 4.96 -7.47 8.84
N ASP A 160 3.69 -7.86 8.73
CA ASP A 160 3.29 -9.27 8.57
C ASP A 160 3.98 -9.92 7.36
N ALA A 161 4.06 -9.20 6.23
CA ALA A 161 4.71 -9.69 5.03
C ALA A 161 6.23 -9.85 5.19
N VAL A 162 6.91 -8.90 5.86
CA VAL A 162 8.34 -8.99 6.17
C VAL A 162 8.60 -10.16 7.13
N ASP A 163 7.75 -10.40 8.11
CA ASP A 163 7.87 -11.51 9.05
C ASP A 163 7.70 -12.86 8.37
N ALA A 164 6.75 -12.98 7.44
CA ALA A 164 6.52 -14.18 6.66
C ALA A 164 7.55 -14.39 5.53
N ALA A 165 8.21 -13.34 5.05
CA ALA A 165 9.19 -13.43 3.98
C ALA A 165 10.41 -14.27 4.41
N GLN A 166 10.80 -15.20 3.55
CA GLN A 166 12.00 -16.00 3.71
C GLN A 166 13.21 -15.24 3.14
N ARG A 167 14.33 -15.28 3.85
CA ARG A 167 15.61 -14.78 3.33
C ARG A 167 16.03 -15.66 2.15
N ARG A 168 16.20 -15.08 0.96
CA ARG A 168 16.86 -15.80 -0.14
C ARG A 168 18.38 -15.85 0.10
N PRO A 169 19.05 -16.97 -0.22
CA PRO A 169 20.50 -17.09 -0.14
C PRO A 169 21.22 -16.11 -1.06
#